data_AF-A0A933T7K4-F1
#
_entry.id   AF-A0A933T7K4-F1
#
_cell.length_a   1.000
_cell.length_b   1.000
_cell.length_c   1.000
_cell.angle_alpha   90.00
_cell.angle_beta   90.00
_cell.angle_gamma   90.00
#
_symmetry.space_group_name_H-M   'P 1'
#
loop_
_entity.id
_entity.type
_entity.pdbx_description
1 polymer ?
#
loop_
_entity_poly.entity_id
_entity_poly.type
_entity_poly.pdbx_seq_one_letter_code
_entity_poly.pdbx_strand_id
1 'polypeptide(L)'
;MKRILFFIVFFLSILFFSAYSEAKSIGKISEISGKVLFREKANIPYADAKKGLDLEKGYWIKTGADGWAVLSLSDKSKLTLANNTELEITEFVIGRDKKDGVFSVTQGKLRASVTKLAGEQVNYKVKSPTAVAGIKGTEFMMMTQGLANVFFGNEGQVEITGADTVSKPLSVDTMVQNTRGYTPVDPVKVEPDTPLYTAKKNFEEITEATPPKEWELSGNLPDIIARWNINYGRYLADSGRYEEALYVFQIALDLTNLPDIRSDARLERGAVYSRFLRNPEAALAEYLLVIETYPVVSQRETALYLAGMTLYELGFKEQAKEKLMQYKKEYPSGKHIRSVETILNFLDK
;
A
#
# COMPACT_ATOMS: atom_id res chain seq x y z
N MET A 1 -64.41 -22.37 29.76
CA MET A 1 -63.66 -22.20 28.49
C MET A 1 -63.07 -20.81 28.30
N LYS A 2 -63.81 -19.70 28.50
CA LYS A 2 -63.29 -18.32 28.31
C LYS A 2 -62.08 -17.95 29.19
N ARG A 3 -61.97 -18.46 30.42
CA ARG A 3 -60.81 -18.22 31.32
C ARG A 3 -59.53 -18.99 30.93
N ILE A 4 -59.68 -20.17 30.33
CA ILE A 4 -58.55 -20.99 29.83
C ILE A 4 -58.02 -20.41 28.52
N LEU A 5 -58.91 -19.91 27.65
CA LEU A 5 -58.53 -19.21 26.42
C LEU A 5 -57.75 -17.92 26.71
N PHE A 6 -58.12 -17.18 27.78
CA PHE A 6 -57.42 -15.96 28.18
C PHE A 6 -56.00 -16.24 28.72
N PHE A 7 -55.82 -17.34 29.46
CA PHE A 7 -54.49 -17.76 29.94
C PHE A 7 -53.59 -18.25 28.80
N ILE A 8 -54.14 -18.92 27.79
CA ILE A 8 -53.37 -19.38 26.62
C ILE A 8 -52.91 -18.20 25.76
N VAL A 9 -53.75 -17.18 25.56
CA VAL A 9 -53.37 -15.96 24.81
C VAL A 9 -52.32 -15.14 25.57
N PHE A 10 -52.41 -15.07 26.90
CA PHE A 10 -51.40 -14.39 27.73
C PHE A 10 -50.06 -15.14 27.70
N PHE A 11 -50.07 -16.48 27.76
CA PHE A 11 -48.84 -17.29 27.68
C PHE A 11 -48.21 -17.30 26.27
N LEU A 12 -49.02 -17.21 25.20
CA LEU A 12 -48.51 -17.04 23.83
C LEU A 12 -47.88 -15.66 23.60
N SER A 13 -48.35 -14.61 24.30
CA SER A 13 -47.79 -13.26 24.17
C SER A 13 -46.39 -13.12 24.81
N ILE A 14 -46.06 -13.96 25.79
CA ILE A 14 -44.74 -13.99 26.44
C ILE A 14 -43.70 -14.74 25.60
N LEU A 15 -44.14 -15.67 24.73
CA LEU A 15 -43.26 -16.43 23.82
C LEU A 15 -42.84 -15.66 22.55
N PHE A 16 -43.35 -14.43 22.35
CA PHE A 16 -42.92 -13.54 21.26
C PHE A 16 -41.98 -12.41 21.72
N PHE A 17 -41.56 -12.41 22.99
CA PHE A 17 -40.42 -11.61 23.43
C PHE A 17 -39.12 -12.31 22.98
N SER A 18 -38.92 -12.38 21.65
CA SER A 18 -37.60 -12.61 21.10
C SER A 18 -36.70 -11.54 21.70
N ALA A 19 -35.71 -11.96 22.48
CA ALA A 19 -34.65 -11.09 22.92
C ALA A 19 -33.98 -10.52 21.66
N TYR A 20 -34.41 -9.33 21.24
CA TYR A 20 -33.66 -8.50 20.33
C TYR A 20 -32.37 -8.18 21.09
N SER A 21 -31.34 -8.97 20.85
CA SER A 21 -29.98 -8.54 21.16
C SER A 21 -29.75 -7.32 20.28
N GLU A 22 -29.92 -6.12 20.83
CA GLU A 22 -29.42 -4.91 20.18
C GLU A 22 -27.95 -5.16 19.89
N ALA A 23 -27.62 -5.29 18.61
CA ALA A 23 -26.24 -5.25 18.18
C ALA A 23 -25.72 -3.87 18.60
N LYS A 24 -24.85 -3.84 19.60
CA LYS A 24 -24.26 -2.58 20.08
C LYS A 24 -23.51 -1.96 18.91
N SER A 25 -23.96 -0.78 18.46
CA SER A 25 -23.35 -0.04 17.37
C SER A 25 -21.83 0.04 17.56
N ILE A 26 -21.07 -0.33 16.53
CA ILE A 26 -19.60 -0.28 16.54
C ILE A 26 -19.12 1.16 16.67
N GLY A 27 -19.90 2.10 16.14
CA GLY A 27 -19.59 3.50 16.03
C GLY A 27 -20.45 4.15 14.96
N LYS A 28 -20.01 5.29 14.45
CA LYS A 28 -20.71 6.00 13.38
C LYS A 28 -19.74 6.69 12.43
N ILE A 29 -20.22 7.02 11.24
CA ILE A 29 -19.53 7.97 10.38
C ILE A 29 -19.76 9.38 10.94
N SER A 30 -18.77 9.91 11.65
CA SER A 30 -18.88 11.22 12.31
C SER A 30 -18.74 12.39 11.34
N GLU A 31 -17.95 12.24 10.27
CA GLU A 31 -17.74 13.29 9.28
C GLU A 31 -17.60 12.68 7.88
N ILE A 32 -18.07 13.40 6.86
CA ILE A 32 -18.02 13.01 5.45
C ILE A 32 -17.71 14.26 4.61
N SER A 33 -16.91 14.08 3.56
CA SER A 33 -16.77 15.01 2.44
C SER A 33 -16.68 14.25 1.12
N GLY A 34 -17.16 14.85 0.02
CA GLY A 34 -17.19 14.21 -1.30
C GLY A 34 -17.98 12.91 -1.35
N LYS A 35 -17.64 12.02 -2.29
CA LYS A 35 -18.34 10.75 -2.47
C LYS A 35 -17.91 9.71 -1.42
N VAL A 36 -18.85 9.32 -0.55
CA VAL A 36 -18.68 8.22 0.40
C VAL A 36 -19.84 7.24 0.26
N LEU A 37 -19.49 5.96 0.17
CA LEU A 37 -20.39 4.85 -0.06
C LEU A 37 -20.25 3.83 1.07
N PHE A 38 -21.30 3.06 1.31
CA PHE A 38 -21.24 1.89 2.18
C PHE A 38 -22.00 0.69 1.60
N ARG A 39 -21.67 -0.50 2.06
CA ARG A 39 -22.49 -1.72 1.89
C ARG A 39 -22.43 -2.54 3.17
N GLU A 40 -23.50 -3.28 3.46
CA GLU A 40 -23.63 -4.01 4.72
C GLU A 40 -22.78 -5.28 4.78
N LYS A 41 -22.51 -5.90 3.62
CA LYS A 41 -21.72 -7.12 3.49
C LYS A 41 -21.20 -7.28 2.07
N ALA A 42 -20.27 -8.21 1.87
CA ALA A 42 -19.78 -8.57 0.55
C ALA A 42 -20.94 -8.95 -0.40
N ASN A 43 -20.76 -8.63 -1.68
CA ASN A 43 -21.73 -8.88 -2.77
C ASN A 43 -23.07 -8.11 -2.68
N ILE A 44 -23.19 -7.16 -1.76
CA ILE A 44 -24.27 -6.16 -1.79
C ILE A 44 -23.77 -4.91 -2.55
N PRO A 45 -24.59 -4.31 -3.44
CA PRO A 45 -24.24 -3.05 -4.08
C PRO A 45 -23.98 -1.94 -3.06
N TYR A 46 -23.06 -1.04 -3.41
CA TYR A 46 -22.79 0.15 -2.61
C TYR A 46 -23.96 1.14 -2.69
N ALA A 47 -24.32 1.70 -1.53
CA ALA A 47 -25.26 2.81 -1.39
C ALA A 47 -24.54 4.06 -0.85
N ASP A 48 -25.16 5.23 -1.00
CA ASP A 48 -24.60 6.47 -0.44
C ASP A 48 -24.58 6.45 1.09
N ALA A 49 -23.41 6.71 1.65
CA ALA A 49 -23.25 6.89 3.09
C ALA A 49 -23.63 8.33 3.48
N LYS A 50 -24.07 8.52 4.73
CA LYS A 50 -24.41 9.84 5.27
C LYS A 50 -23.72 10.03 6.62
N LYS A 51 -23.42 11.28 6.96
CA LYS A 51 -22.97 11.65 8.31
C LYS A 51 -24.00 11.16 9.33
N GLY A 52 -23.53 10.51 10.38
CA GLY A 52 -24.34 9.90 11.43
C GLY A 52 -24.76 8.45 11.15
N LEU A 53 -24.42 7.85 10.01
CA LEU A 53 -24.66 6.44 9.74
C LEU A 53 -23.99 5.58 10.82
N ASP A 54 -24.78 4.73 11.50
CA ASP A 54 -24.28 3.73 12.43
C ASP A 54 -23.49 2.64 11.69
N LEU A 55 -22.40 2.20 12.32
CA LEU A 55 -21.51 1.19 11.78
C LEU A 55 -21.79 -0.15 12.46
N GLU A 56 -21.83 -1.19 11.65
CA GLU A 56 -21.96 -2.57 12.12
C GLU A 56 -20.86 -3.47 11.56
N LYS A 57 -20.74 -4.66 12.16
CA LYS A 57 -19.78 -5.66 11.73
C LYS A 57 -20.14 -6.13 10.32
N GLY A 58 -19.13 -6.28 9.48
CA GLY A 58 -19.26 -6.66 8.07
C GLY A 58 -19.50 -5.48 7.14
N TYR A 59 -19.70 -4.26 7.65
CA TYR A 59 -19.90 -3.09 6.80
C TYR A 59 -18.60 -2.74 6.08
N TRP A 60 -18.77 -2.34 4.83
CA TRP A 60 -17.71 -1.78 4.00
C TRP A 60 -17.97 -0.30 3.78
N ILE A 61 -16.95 0.51 3.98
CA ILE A 61 -16.97 1.95 3.70
C ILE A 61 -15.99 2.23 2.56
N LYS A 62 -16.46 2.97 1.55
CA LYS A 62 -15.67 3.31 0.37
C LYS A 62 -15.69 4.81 0.10
N THR A 63 -14.53 5.41 -0.06
CA THR A 63 -14.38 6.81 -0.48
C THR A 63 -14.02 6.87 -1.97
N GLY A 64 -14.63 7.82 -2.70
CA GLY A 64 -14.30 8.10 -4.09
C GLY A 64 -13.03 8.95 -4.25
N ALA A 65 -12.79 9.46 -5.46
CA ALA A 65 -11.61 10.28 -5.77
C ALA A 65 -11.58 11.62 -5.02
N ASP A 66 -12.76 12.17 -4.69
CA ASP A 66 -12.97 13.36 -3.87
C ASP A 66 -13.43 13.03 -2.43
N GLY A 67 -13.53 11.74 -2.11
CA GLY A 67 -14.19 11.25 -0.91
C GLY A 67 -13.28 11.26 0.31
N TRP A 68 -13.86 11.56 1.47
CA TRP A 68 -13.18 11.52 2.76
C TRP A 68 -14.20 11.20 3.85
N ALA A 69 -13.81 10.40 4.85
CA ALA A 69 -14.70 10.04 5.95
C ALA A 69 -13.94 9.84 7.26
N VAL A 70 -14.57 10.19 8.38
CA VAL A 70 -14.08 9.84 9.73
C VAL A 70 -15.08 8.91 10.39
N LEU A 71 -14.60 7.71 10.73
CA LEU A 71 -15.32 6.74 11.52
C LEU A 71 -14.96 6.94 12.99
N SER A 72 -15.93 7.35 13.81
CA SER A 72 -15.78 7.43 15.26
C SER A 72 -16.33 6.15 15.87
N LEU A 73 -15.45 5.35 16.46
CA LEU A 73 -15.80 4.09 17.10
C LEU A 73 -16.33 4.33 18.51
N SER A 74 -17.10 3.38 19.04
CA SER A 74 -17.77 3.51 20.34
C SER A 74 -16.81 3.50 21.53
N ASP A 75 -15.56 3.09 21.34
CA ASP A 75 -14.48 3.18 22.33
C ASP A 75 -13.69 4.51 22.28
N LYS A 76 -14.13 5.46 21.45
CA LYS A 76 -13.49 6.76 21.14
C LYS A 76 -12.31 6.69 20.18
N SER A 77 -11.94 5.51 19.68
CA SER A 77 -10.97 5.39 18.59
C SER A 77 -11.53 5.99 17.29
N LYS A 78 -10.64 6.44 16.40
CA LYS A 78 -11.00 7.05 15.13
C LYS A 78 -10.24 6.42 13.97
N LEU A 79 -10.94 6.21 12.85
CA LEU A 79 -10.37 5.81 11.58
C LEU A 79 -10.72 6.88 10.53
N THR A 80 -9.72 7.58 10.02
CA THR A 80 -9.90 8.58 8.95
C THR A 80 -9.52 7.96 7.61
N LEU A 81 -10.48 7.90 6.69
CA LEU A 81 -10.32 7.40 5.32
C LEU A 81 -10.14 8.58 4.38
N ALA A 82 -8.99 8.66 3.72
CA ALA A 82 -8.77 9.60 2.61
C ALA A 82 -9.37 9.03 1.30
N ASN A 83 -9.23 9.74 0.19
CA ASN A 83 -9.80 9.35 -1.10
C ASN A 83 -9.33 7.97 -1.61
N ASN A 84 -10.17 7.34 -2.43
CA ASN A 84 -9.94 6.03 -3.05
C ASN A 84 -9.67 4.90 -2.05
N THR A 85 -10.27 4.98 -0.87
CA THR A 85 -10.10 4.01 0.22
C THR A 85 -11.30 3.09 0.30
N GLU A 86 -11.06 1.79 0.48
CA GLU A 86 -12.10 0.81 0.75
C GLU A 86 -11.71 -0.01 1.98
N LEU A 87 -12.53 0.10 3.02
CA LEU A 87 -12.33 -0.49 4.33
C LEU A 87 -13.52 -1.39 4.68
N GLU A 88 -13.26 -2.61 5.14
CA GLU A 88 -14.23 -3.48 5.81
C GLU A 88 -14.01 -3.49 7.32
N ILE A 89 -15.09 -3.39 8.08
CA ILE A 89 -15.09 -3.61 9.52
C ILE A 89 -15.33 -5.11 9.78
N THR A 90 -14.25 -5.88 9.84
CA THR A 90 -14.33 -7.34 9.96
C THR A 90 -14.73 -7.80 11.37
N GLU A 91 -14.23 -7.12 12.41
CA GLU A 91 -14.56 -7.43 13.82
C GLU A 91 -14.42 -6.18 14.69
N PHE A 92 -15.29 -6.05 15.68
CA PHE A 92 -15.13 -5.04 16.71
C PHE A 92 -15.92 -5.41 17.97
N VAL A 93 -15.20 -5.73 19.04
CA VAL A 93 -15.77 -6.17 20.31
C VAL A 93 -15.13 -5.39 21.44
N ILE A 94 -15.99 -4.77 22.27
CA ILE A 94 -15.58 -4.08 23.49
C ILE A 94 -16.09 -4.90 24.69
N GLY A 95 -15.15 -5.51 25.41
CA GLY A 95 -15.36 -6.09 26.72
C GLY A 95 -15.15 -5.08 27.86
N ARG A 96 -15.08 -5.55 29.09
CA ARG A 96 -14.89 -4.70 30.28
C ARG A 96 -13.51 -4.03 30.31
N ASP A 97 -12.48 -4.78 29.97
CA ASP A 97 -11.05 -4.44 30.06
C ASP A 97 -10.30 -4.82 28.77
N LYS A 98 -11.00 -5.34 27.77
CA LYS A 98 -10.43 -5.84 26.52
C LYS A 98 -11.16 -5.25 25.31
N LYS A 99 -10.41 -4.77 24.34
CA LYS A 99 -10.90 -4.26 23.06
C LYS A 99 -10.25 -5.03 21.93
N ASP A 100 -11.04 -5.73 21.13
CA ASP A 100 -10.58 -6.45 19.95
C ASP A 100 -11.19 -5.80 18.70
N GLY A 101 -10.37 -5.54 17.69
CA GLY A 101 -10.81 -4.88 16.46
C GLY A 101 -10.04 -5.39 15.25
N VAL A 102 -10.73 -5.66 14.15
CA VAL A 102 -10.12 -6.07 12.87
C VAL A 102 -10.75 -5.27 11.75
N PHE A 103 -9.89 -4.54 11.04
CA PHE A 103 -10.24 -3.65 9.94
C PHE A 103 -9.46 -4.10 8.71
N SER A 104 -10.11 -4.35 7.59
CA SER A 104 -9.46 -4.81 6.36
C SER A 104 -9.52 -3.72 5.30
N VAL A 105 -8.37 -3.14 4.94
CA VAL A 105 -8.22 -2.11 3.91
C VAL A 105 -7.74 -2.78 2.62
N THR A 106 -8.55 -2.75 1.57
CA THR A 106 -8.16 -3.36 0.28
C THR A 106 -7.23 -2.43 -0.50
N GLN A 107 -7.53 -1.14 -0.52
CA GLN A 107 -6.77 -0.09 -1.17
C GLN A 107 -7.03 1.26 -0.49
N GLY A 108 -6.13 2.22 -0.71
CA GLY A 108 -6.27 3.60 -0.27
C GLY A 108 -5.45 3.93 0.97
N LYS A 109 -5.92 4.92 1.74
CA LYS A 109 -5.14 5.64 2.74
C LYS A 109 -5.96 5.83 4.01
N LEU A 110 -5.40 5.39 5.13
CA LEU A 110 -6.03 5.37 6.44
C LEU A 110 -5.11 6.01 7.48
N ARG A 111 -5.69 6.82 8.37
CA ARG A 111 -5.10 7.12 9.69
C ARG A 111 -5.93 6.46 10.78
N ALA A 112 -5.27 5.72 11.66
CA ALA A 112 -5.91 5.06 12.79
C ALA A 112 -5.38 5.65 14.09
N SER A 113 -6.27 6.21 14.90
CA SER A 113 -5.97 6.77 16.23
C SER A 113 -6.72 5.93 17.26
N VAL A 114 -6.00 5.05 17.96
CA VAL A 114 -6.60 4.03 18.83
C VAL A 114 -6.50 4.43 20.29
N THR A 115 -7.66 4.60 20.93
CA THR A 115 -7.75 5.01 22.34
C THR A 115 -7.53 3.84 23.28
N LYS A 116 -6.52 3.96 24.15
CA LYS A 116 -6.25 3.02 25.24
C LYS A 116 -6.27 3.73 26.59
N LEU A 117 -7.14 3.27 27.48
CA LEU A 117 -7.18 3.71 28.87
C LEU A 117 -6.31 2.80 29.75
N ALA A 118 -5.93 3.30 30.92
CA ALA A 118 -5.15 2.54 31.89
C ALA A 118 -5.88 1.24 32.29
N GLY A 119 -5.15 0.13 32.27
CA GLY A 119 -5.69 -1.20 32.58
C GLY A 119 -6.40 -1.90 31.42
N GLU A 120 -6.58 -1.26 30.25
CA GLU A 120 -7.18 -1.91 29.09
C GLU A 120 -6.16 -2.68 28.25
N GLN A 121 -6.56 -3.85 27.76
CA GLN A 121 -5.89 -4.57 26.70
C GLN A 121 -6.52 -4.20 25.34
N VAL A 122 -5.72 -3.65 24.44
CA VAL A 122 -6.13 -3.32 23.07
C VAL A 122 -5.44 -4.26 22.09
N ASN A 123 -6.24 -4.97 21.29
CA ASN A 123 -5.77 -5.87 20.23
C ASN A 123 -6.42 -5.47 18.89
N TYR A 124 -6.04 -4.32 18.37
CA TYR A 124 -6.53 -3.87 17.06
C TYR A 124 -5.61 -4.37 15.97
N LYS A 125 -6.19 -4.72 14.83
CA LYS A 125 -5.47 -5.13 13.63
C LYS A 125 -6.03 -4.38 12.44
N VAL A 126 -5.16 -3.69 11.70
CA VAL A 126 -5.50 -3.29 10.34
C VAL A 126 -4.79 -4.21 9.37
N LYS A 127 -5.56 -4.84 8.48
CA LYS A 127 -5.09 -5.80 7.49
C LYS A 127 -5.13 -5.16 6.11
N SER A 128 -4.12 -5.44 5.32
CA SER A 128 -4.13 -5.26 3.88
C SER A 128 -3.99 -6.62 3.18
N PRO A 129 -4.02 -6.69 1.83
CA PRO A 129 -3.80 -7.94 1.13
C PRO A 129 -2.46 -8.63 1.45
N THR A 130 -1.46 -7.88 1.91
CA THR A 130 -0.08 -8.37 2.09
C THR A 130 0.50 -8.07 3.47
N ALA A 131 -0.21 -7.38 4.37
CA ALA A 131 0.29 -7.00 5.69
C ALA A 131 -0.78 -6.99 6.79
N VAL A 132 -0.32 -7.07 8.03
CA VAL A 132 -1.11 -6.84 9.25
C VAL A 132 -0.36 -5.86 10.15
N ALA A 133 -1.00 -4.74 10.48
CA ALA A 133 -0.57 -3.79 11.49
C ALA A 133 -1.28 -4.10 12.82
N GLY A 134 -0.54 -4.59 13.81
CA GLY A 134 -1.03 -4.89 15.16
C GLY A 134 -0.83 -3.70 16.10
N ILE A 135 -1.94 -3.18 16.64
CA ILE A 135 -1.99 -1.91 17.37
C ILE A 135 -2.36 -2.17 18.83
N LYS A 136 -1.54 -1.65 19.76
CA LYS A 136 -1.71 -1.82 21.21
C LYS A 136 -2.06 -0.54 21.96
N GLY A 137 -2.43 0.54 21.26
CA GLY A 137 -2.89 1.82 21.83
C GLY A 137 -2.14 3.04 21.30
N THR A 138 -2.18 3.26 19.99
CA THR A 138 -1.29 4.22 19.31
C THR A 138 -1.93 4.84 18.07
N GLU A 139 -1.22 5.80 17.47
CA GLU A 139 -1.59 6.41 16.21
C GLU A 139 -0.57 6.09 15.10
N PHE A 140 -1.09 5.65 13.95
CA PHE A 140 -0.28 5.45 12.75
C PHE A 140 -1.10 5.74 11.48
N MET A 141 -0.40 5.91 10.37
CA MET A 141 -0.99 6.05 9.04
C MET A 141 -0.54 4.90 8.16
N MET A 142 -1.44 4.43 7.29
CA MET A 142 -1.12 3.40 6.31
C MET A 142 -1.72 3.67 4.95
N MET A 143 -0.92 3.45 3.92
CA MET A 143 -1.36 3.42 2.53
C MET A 143 -1.19 2.01 1.99
N THR A 144 -2.21 1.48 1.33
CA THR A 144 -2.14 0.24 0.54
C THR A 144 -2.47 0.55 -0.91
N GLN A 145 -1.55 0.23 -1.81
CA GLN A 145 -1.64 0.51 -3.23
C GLN A 145 -1.05 -0.68 -3.99
N GLY A 146 -1.87 -1.32 -4.83
CA GLY A 146 -1.49 -2.58 -5.46
C GLY A 146 -1.21 -3.65 -4.41
N LEU A 147 0.04 -4.14 -4.36
CA LEU A 147 0.51 -5.11 -3.36
C LEU A 147 1.37 -4.45 -2.26
N ALA A 148 1.75 -3.19 -2.45
CA ALA A 148 2.62 -2.48 -1.54
C ALA A 148 1.83 -1.81 -0.41
N ASN A 149 2.43 -1.82 0.79
CA ASN A 149 1.98 -1.03 1.91
C ASN A 149 3.07 -0.10 2.39
N VAL A 150 2.67 1.08 2.85
CA VAL A 150 3.52 2.05 3.51
C VAL A 150 2.87 2.43 4.83
N PHE A 151 3.65 2.37 5.91
CA PHE A 151 3.21 2.71 7.25
C PHE A 151 4.08 3.83 7.81
N PHE A 152 3.47 4.83 8.45
CA PHE A 152 4.15 5.88 9.20
C PHE A 152 3.69 5.87 10.65
N GLY A 153 4.63 5.86 11.59
CA GLY A 153 4.34 5.93 13.02
C GLY A 153 4.23 7.38 13.50
N ASN A 154 3.14 7.70 14.21
CA ASN A 154 2.90 9.04 14.77
C ASN A 154 3.00 9.05 16.29
N GLU A 155 2.49 8.03 16.96
CA GLU A 155 2.56 7.87 18.40
C GLU A 155 2.85 6.41 18.75
N GLY A 156 3.57 6.17 19.86
CA GLY A 156 3.82 4.84 20.40
C GLY A 156 4.48 3.88 19.40
N GLN A 157 4.08 2.61 19.45
CA GLN A 157 4.62 1.52 18.63
C GLN A 157 3.50 0.63 18.07
N VAL A 158 3.61 0.30 16.78
CA VAL A 158 2.76 -0.66 16.06
C VAL A 158 3.64 -1.80 15.56
N GLU A 159 3.15 -3.03 15.58
CA GLU A 159 3.88 -4.19 15.03
C GLU A 159 3.39 -4.49 13.62
N ILE A 160 4.27 -4.43 12.63
CA ILE A 160 3.95 -4.67 11.22
C ILE A 160 4.43 -6.07 10.84
N THR A 161 3.54 -6.89 10.30
CA THR A 161 3.85 -8.28 9.93
C THR A 161 3.34 -8.58 8.53
N GLY A 162 4.19 -9.12 7.66
CA GLY A 162 3.76 -9.72 6.38
C GLY A 162 3.19 -11.13 6.58
N ALA A 163 2.55 -11.71 5.56
CA ALA A 163 2.00 -13.06 5.64
C ALA A 163 3.07 -14.10 6.06
N ASP A 164 2.92 -14.68 7.25
CA ASP A 164 3.81 -15.70 7.84
C ASP A 164 5.28 -15.26 7.99
N THR A 165 5.51 -13.98 8.28
CA THR A 165 6.85 -13.41 8.44
C THR A 165 7.13 -12.87 9.84
N VAL A 166 8.37 -12.46 10.10
CA VAL A 166 8.77 -11.78 11.34
C VAL A 166 8.16 -10.37 11.40
N SER A 167 7.81 -9.91 12.59
CA SER A 167 7.28 -8.56 12.79
C SER A 167 8.39 -7.50 12.83
N LYS A 168 8.08 -6.29 12.37
CA LYS A 168 8.93 -5.10 12.46
C LYS A 168 8.21 -4.01 13.26
N PRO A 169 8.92 -3.33 14.19
CA PRO A 169 8.32 -2.28 14.98
C PRO A 169 8.21 -1.00 14.16
N LEU A 170 7.03 -0.40 14.10
CA LEU A 170 6.81 0.95 13.60
C LEU A 170 6.72 1.89 14.79
N SER A 171 7.73 2.72 14.99
CA SER A 171 7.78 3.74 16.05
C SER A 171 7.55 5.15 15.49
N VAL A 172 7.41 6.12 16.37
CA VAL A 172 7.30 7.55 16.04
C VAL A 172 8.39 7.98 15.05
N ASP A 173 7.99 8.71 14.02
CA ASP A 173 8.85 9.25 12.96
C ASP A 173 9.70 8.18 12.26
N THR A 174 9.14 6.98 12.12
CA THR A 174 9.68 5.94 11.25
C THR A 174 8.68 5.55 10.17
N MET A 175 9.22 5.04 9.07
CA MET A 175 8.49 4.39 8.00
C MET A 175 8.83 2.89 7.98
N VAL A 176 7.80 2.06 7.86
CA VAL A 176 7.94 0.64 7.52
C VAL A 176 7.14 0.37 6.25
N GLN A 177 7.65 -0.51 5.39
CA GLN A 177 7.01 -0.88 4.13
C GLN A 177 7.07 -2.38 3.91
N ASN A 178 6.16 -2.90 3.11
CA ASN A 178 6.27 -4.26 2.59
C ASN A 178 5.50 -4.45 1.28
N THR A 179 5.78 -5.55 0.60
CA THR A 179 4.95 -6.07 -0.50
C THR A 179 4.83 -7.60 -0.38
N ARG A 180 4.17 -8.26 -1.34
CA ARG A 180 3.78 -9.67 -1.27
C ARG A 180 4.95 -10.62 -0.99
N GLY A 181 4.80 -11.44 0.05
CA GLY A 181 5.65 -12.63 0.29
C GLY A 181 6.96 -12.36 1.01
N TYR A 182 7.14 -11.15 1.57
CA TYR A 182 8.38 -10.78 2.25
C TYR A 182 8.11 -10.20 3.65
N THR A 183 9.10 -10.35 4.52
CA THR A 183 9.19 -9.65 5.80
C THR A 183 9.16 -8.14 5.52
N PRO A 184 8.47 -7.32 6.33
CA PRO A 184 8.55 -5.88 6.20
C PRO A 184 10.00 -5.38 6.30
N VAL A 185 10.31 -4.28 5.60
CA VAL A 185 11.65 -3.67 5.68
C VAL A 185 11.95 -3.21 7.10
N ASP A 186 13.23 -3.08 7.42
CA ASP A 186 13.63 -2.44 8.67
C ASP A 186 13.09 -1.00 8.75
N PRO A 187 12.73 -0.51 9.95
CA PRO A 187 12.22 0.84 10.11
C PRO A 187 13.24 1.88 9.64
N VAL A 188 12.78 2.78 8.78
CA VAL A 188 13.60 3.90 8.29
C VAL A 188 13.16 5.17 8.99
N LYS A 189 14.10 5.90 9.58
CA LYS A 189 13.80 7.18 10.24
C LYS A 189 13.40 8.24 9.21
N VAL A 190 12.36 9.00 9.55
CA VAL A 190 11.85 10.12 8.76
C VAL A 190 12.50 11.40 9.25
N GLU A 191 13.61 11.78 8.62
CA GLU A 191 14.35 13.00 8.99
C GLU A 191 13.69 14.26 8.38
N PRO A 192 13.65 15.39 9.10
CA PRO A 192 13.18 16.67 8.58
C PRO A 192 13.84 17.07 7.25
N ASP A 193 13.15 17.87 6.46
CA ASP A 193 13.63 18.42 5.18
C ASP A 193 14.01 17.36 4.11
N THR A 194 13.54 16.12 4.28
CA THR A 194 13.69 15.05 3.28
C THR A 194 12.40 14.87 2.47
N PRO A 195 12.48 14.30 1.24
CA PRO A 195 11.29 13.91 0.50
C PRO A 195 10.36 12.96 1.26
N LEU A 196 10.93 12.12 2.13
CA LEU A 196 10.18 11.20 2.98
C LEU A 196 9.40 11.95 4.08
N TYR A 197 9.99 13.00 4.65
CA TYR A 197 9.29 13.88 5.57
C TYR A 197 8.14 14.61 4.89
N THR A 198 8.36 15.14 3.67
CA THR A 198 7.29 15.73 2.86
C THR A 198 6.17 14.72 2.60
N ALA A 199 6.50 13.47 2.28
CA ALA A 199 5.50 12.40 2.11
C ALA A 199 4.70 12.16 3.39
N LYS A 200 5.36 12.08 4.56
CA LYS A 200 4.70 11.93 5.86
C LYS A 200 3.76 13.12 6.12
N LYS A 201 4.19 14.35 5.88
CA LYS A 201 3.38 15.57 6.07
C LYS A 201 2.16 15.62 5.13
N ASN A 202 2.34 15.29 3.86
CA ASN A 202 1.23 15.20 2.92
C ASN A 202 0.22 14.13 3.36
N PHE A 203 0.69 13.01 3.93
CA PHE A 203 -0.18 11.99 4.50
C PHE A 203 -0.95 12.51 5.73
N GLU A 204 -0.25 13.17 6.67
CA GLU A 204 -0.88 13.79 7.83
C GLU A 204 -2.03 14.72 7.39
N GLU A 205 -1.77 15.61 6.43
CA GLU A 205 -2.74 16.60 5.91
C GLU A 205 -4.01 15.95 5.33
N ILE A 206 -3.87 14.96 4.45
CA ILE A 206 -5.03 14.32 3.80
C ILE A 206 -5.84 13.43 4.76
N THR A 207 -5.31 13.16 5.96
CA THR A 207 -5.95 12.34 7.00
C THR A 207 -6.19 13.08 8.31
N GLU A 208 -6.12 14.42 8.31
CA GLU A 208 -6.52 15.23 9.47
C GLU A 208 -8.01 15.09 9.78
N ALA A 209 -8.47 15.79 10.82
CA ALA A 209 -9.89 15.83 11.21
C ALA A 209 -10.77 16.62 10.23
N THR A 210 -10.16 17.33 9.27
CA THR A 210 -10.83 18.04 8.18
C THR A 210 -10.32 17.53 6.84
N PRO A 211 -11.17 17.44 5.80
CA PRO A 211 -10.72 17.01 4.48
C PRO A 211 -9.73 18.01 3.89
N PRO A 212 -8.75 17.55 3.09
CA PRO A 212 -7.82 18.44 2.38
C PRO A 212 -8.58 19.28 1.35
N LYS A 213 -8.06 20.48 1.03
CA LYS A 213 -8.65 21.34 -0.01
C LYS A 213 -8.47 20.74 -1.40
N GLU A 214 -7.36 20.04 -1.61
CA GLU A 214 -6.96 19.48 -2.90
C GLU A 214 -6.45 18.06 -2.70
N TRP A 215 -6.74 17.20 -3.67
CA TRP A 215 -6.36 15.78 -3.63
C TRP A 215 -5.04 15.48 -4.32
N GLU A 216 -4.37 16.49 -4.89
CA GLU A 216 -3.08 16.35 -5.56
C GLU A 216 -2.02 15.75 -4.62
N LEU A 217 -1.98 16.18 -3.36
CA LEU A 217 -1.09 15.63 -2.33
C LEU A 217 -1.29 14.12 -2.14
N SER A 218 -2.55 13.67 -2.13
CA SER A 218 -2.89 12.24 -2.03
C SER A 218 -2.56 11.46 -3.29
N GLY A 219 -2.75 12.06 -4.47
CA GLY A 219 -2.43 11.46 -5.76
C GLY A 219 -0.93 11.23 -5.94
N ASN A 220 -0.11 12.21 -5.54
CA ASN A 220 1.34 12.19 -5.72
C ASN A 220 2.08 11.35 -4.66
N LEU A 221 1.42 11.00 -3.55
CA LEU A 221 2.06 10.32 -2.42
C LEU A 221 2.75 8.98 -2.79
N PRO A 222 2.12 8.05 -3.54
CA PRO A 222 2.78 6.82 -3.98
C PRO A 222 4.01 7.08 -4.84
N ASP A 223 3.98 8.13 -5.68
CA ASP A 223 5.07 8.46 -6.60
C ASP A 223 6.27 9.07 -5.88
N ILE A 224 6.03 9.94 -4.89
CA ILE A 224 7.08 10.49 -4.03
C ILE A 224 7.80 9.35 -3.30
N ILE A 225 7.05 8.42 -2.71
CA ILE A 225 7.61 7.29 -1.96
C ILE A 225 8.31 6.31 -2.89
N ALA A 226 7.76 6.04 -4.09
CA ALA A 226 8.42 5.18 -5.08
C ALA A 226 9.76 5.75 -5.54
N ARG A 227 9.84 7.06 -5.81
CA ARG A 227 11.12 7.73 -6.13
C ARG A 227 12.10 7.70 -4.97
N TRP A 228 11.61 7.89 -3.74
CA TRP A 228 12.43 7.76 -2.54
C TRP A 228 13.00 6.33 -2.41
N ASN A 229 12.17 5.30 -2.61
CA ASN A 229 12.60 3.90 -2.60
C ASN A 229 13.66 3.60 -3.65
N ILE A 230 13.57 4.19 -4.84
CA ILE A 230 14.60 4.03 -5.89
C ILE A 230 15.93 4.64 -5.42
N ASN A 231 15.91 5.84 -4.85
CA ASN A 231 17.15 6.45 -4.33
C ASN A 231 17.72 5.68 -3.13
N TYR A 232 16.86 5.24 -2.22
CA TYR A 232 17.27 4.44 -1.07
C TYR A 232 17.81 3.06 -1.50
N GLY A 233 17.18 2.43 -2.50
CA GLY A 233 17.65 1.17 -3.08
C GLY A 233 19.04 1.29 -3.71
N ARG A 234 19.34 2.40 -4.39
CA ARG A 234 20.71 2.68 -4.88
C ARG A 234 21.71 2.73 -3.73
N TYR A 235 21.40 3.48 -2.67
CA TYR A 235 22.24 3.54 -1.47
C TYR A 235 22.46 2.15 -0.83
N LEU A 236 21.40 1.33 -0.74
CA LEU A 236 21.50 -0.04 -0.23
C LEU A 236 22.41 -0.90 -1.10
N ALA A 237 22.27 -0.81 -2.43
CA ALA A 237 23.11 -1.54 -3.37
C ALA A 237 24.59 -1.12 -3.27
N ASP A 238 24.86 0.19 -3.21
CA ASP A 238 26.22 0.72 -3.02
C ASP A 238 26.84 0.28 -1.68
N SER A 239 25.99 0.04 -0.68
CA SER A 239 26.39 -0.49 0.64
C SER A 239 26.49 -2.02 0.69
N GLY A 240 26.32 -2.72 -0.44
CA GLY A 240 26.37 -4.19 -0.51
C GLY A 240 25.10 -4.91 -0.07
N ARG A 241 24.02 -4.20 0.23
CA ARG A 241 22.72 -4.73 0.71
C ARG A 241 21.79 -5.01 -0.48
N TYR A 242 22.21 -5.90 -1.37
CA TYR A 242 21.56 -6.11 -2.68
C TYR A 242 20.14 -6.65 -2.60
N GLU A 243 19.85 -7.59 -1.70
CA GLU A 243 18.50 -8.15 -1.54
C GLU A 243 17.51 -7.09 -1.08
N GLU A 244 17.94 -6.23 -0.15
CA GLU A 244 17.11 -5.13 0.35
C GLU A 244 16.91 -4.05 -0.70
N ALA A 245 17.93 -3.76 -1.50
CA ALA A 245 17.81 -2.88 -2.67
C ALA A 245 16.75 -3.40 -3.65
N LEU A 246 16.85 -4.67 -4.06
CA LEU A 246 15.87 -5.31 -4.94
C LEU A 246 14.46 -5.28 -4.35
N TYR A 247 14.34 -5.43 -3.03
CA TYR A 247 13.07 -5.40 -2.34
C TYR A 247 12.43 -4.00 -2.36
N VAL A 248 13.17 -2.94 -2.03
CA VAL A 248 12.62 -1.57 -2.09
C VAL A 248 12.31 -1.12 -3.52
N PHE A 249 13.07 -1.58 -4.52
CA PHE A 249 12.72 -1.37 -5.93
C PHE A 249 11.41 -2.08 -6.30
N GLN A 250 11.18 -3.29 -5.79
CA GLN A 250 9.91 -4.00 -5.99
C GLN A 250 8.75 -3.24 -5.33
N ILE A 251 8.93 -2.71 -4.13
CA ILE A 251 7.93 -1.85 -3.48
C ILE A 251 7.64 -0.62 -4.35
N ALA A 252 8.67 0.03 -4.92
CA ALA A 252 8.48 1.16 -5.83
C ALA A 252 7.65 0.76 -7.07
N LEU A 253 7.90 -0.40 -7.66
CA LEU A 253 7.10 -0.94 -8.76
C LEU A 253 5.65 -1.21 -8.35
N ASP A 254 5.40 -1.68 -7.14
CA ASP A 254 4.03 -2.00 -6.70
C ASP A 254 3.23 -0.76 -6.28
N LEU A 255 3.90 0.33 -5.92
CA LEU A 255 3.28 1.60 -5.50
C LEU A 255 2.74 2.44 -6.65
N THR A 256 3.37 2.42 -7.84
CA THR A 256 3.02 3.33 -8.92
C THR A 256 2.86 2.65 -10.27
N ASN A 257 1.98 3.22 -11.09
CA ASN A 257 1.79 2.85 -12.49
C ASN A 257 2.50 3.81 -13.46
N LEU A 258 3.20 4.84 -12.96
CA LEU A 258 3.88 5.82 -13.82
C LEU A 258 5.04 5.17 -14.60
N PRO A 259 4.99 5.19 -15.95
CA PRO A 259 5.99 4.52 -16.79
C PRO A 259 7.44 4.90 -16.48
N ASP A 260 7.73 6.18 -16.26
CA ASP A 260 9.09 6.66 -16.01
C ASP A 260 9.66 6.10 -14.69
N ILE A 261 8.90 6.16 -13.60
CA ILE A 261 9.34 5.67 -12.28
C ILE A 261 9.52 4.15 -12.32
N ARG A 262 8.60 3.44 -12.97
CA ARG A 262 8.70 1.99 -13.10
C ARG A 262 9.90 1.59 -13.95
N SER A 263 10.17 2.34 -15.02
CA SER A 263 11.32 2.09 -15.88
C SER A 263 12.63 2.32 -15.14
N ASP A 264 12.71 3.39 -14.33
CA ASP A 264 13.86 3.64 -13.46
C ASP A 264 14.07 2.48 -12.47
N ALA A 265 13.04 2.06 -11.74
CA ALA A 265 13.14 0.96 -10.79
C ALA A 265 13.59 -0.36 -11.45
N ARG A 266 13.13 -0.66 -12.67
CA ARG A 266 13.57 -1.84 -13.44
C ARG A 266 15.02 -1.74 -13.88
N LEU A 267 15.47 -0.58 -14.37
CA LEU A 267 16.86 -0.36 -14.73
C LEU A 267 17.78 -0.56 -13.52
N GLU A 268 17.41 -0.05 -12.35
CA GLU A 268 18.18 -0.25 -11.12
C GLU A 268 18.20 -1.72 -10.68
N ARG A 269 17.07 -2.43 -10.74
CA ARG A 269 17.03 -3.88 -10.49
C ARG A 269 17.96 -4.64 -11.44
N GLY A 270 17.90 -4.33 -12.73
CA GLY A 270 18.78 -4.94 -13.73
C GLY A 270 20.26 -4.65 -13.48
N ALA A 271 20.59 -3.43 -13.04
CA ALA A 271 21.94 -3.07 -12.64
C ALA A 271 22.42 -3.90 -11.44
N VAL A 272 21.56 -4.12 -10.43
CA VAL A 272 21.90 -4.97 -9.28
C VAL A 272 22.13 -6.42 -9.71
N TYR A 273 21.24 -6.98 -10.52
CA TYR A 273 21.38 -8.36 -11.00
C TYR A 273 22.64 -8.58 -11.82
N SER A 274 22.93 -7.68 -12.76
CA SER A 274 24.09 -7.80 -13.65
C SER A 274 25.41 -7.53 -12.93
N ARG A 275 25.53 -6.41 -12.21
CA ARG A 275 26.81 -5.94 -11.66
C ARG A 275 27.22 -6.66 -10.39
N PHE A 276 26.27 -6.98 -9.52
CA PHE A 276 26.57 -7.45 -8.17
C PHE A 276 26.22 -8.92 -7.95
N LEU A 277 25.10 -9.38 -8.51
CA LEU A 277 24.63 -10.75 -8.30
C LEU A 277 25.03 -11.74 -9.40
N ARG A 278 25.71 -11.27 -10.46
CA ARG A 278 26.14 -12.08 -11.62
C ARG A 278 24.99 -12.90 -12.21
N ASN A 279 23.81 -12.29 -12.30
CA ASN A 279 22.61 -12.89 -12.86
C ASN A 279 22.16 -12.10 -14.11
N PRO A 280 22.89 -12.25 -15.23
CA PRO A 280 22.61 -11.54 -16.48
C PRO A 280 21.22 -11.88 -17.05
N GLU A 281 20.69 -13.07 -16.81
CA GLU A 281 19.35 -13.46 -17.27
C GLU A 281 18.25 -12.65 -16.56
N ALA A 282 18.34 -12.49 -15.24
CA ALA A 282 17.42 -11.65 -14.49
C ALA A 282 17.56 -10.17 -14.88
N ALA A 283 18.80 -9.70 -15.12
CA ALA A 283 19.04 -8.35 -15.60
C ALA A 283 18.38 -8.11 -16.98
N LEU A 284 18.60 -9.03 -17.91
CA LEU A 284 18.01 -8.99 -19.24
C LEU A 284 16.48 -8.95 -19.17
N ALA A 285 15.86 -9.76 -18.31
CA ALA A 285 14.41 -9.74 -18.13
C ALA A 285 13.89 -8.37 -17.69
N GLU A 286 14.57 -7.69 -16.76
CA GLU A 286 14.19 -6.33 -16.34
C GLU A 286 14.31 -5.31 -17.48
N TYR A 287 15.38 -5.36 -18.26
CA TYR A 287 15.57 -4.46 -19.40
C TYR A 287 14.53 -4.68 -20.50
N LEU A 288 14.24 -5.95 -20.83
CA LEU A 288 13.20 -6.30 -21.80
C LEU A 288 11.83 -5.82 -21.34
N LEU A 289 11.49 -5.93 -20.05
CA LEU A 289 10.23 -5.40 -19.54
C LEU A 289 10.10 -3.89 -19.74
N VAL A 290 11.19 -3.11 -19.66
CA VAL A 290 11.16 -1.68 -20.00
C VAL A 290 10.88 -1.47 -21.49
N ILE A 291 11.61 -2.19 -22.35
CA ILE A 291 11.53 -2.06 -23.81
C ILE A 291 10.12 -2.36 -24.34
N GLU A 292 9.53 -3.45 -23.86
CA GLU A 292 8.26 -3.98 -24.36
C GLU A 292 7.04 -3.29 -23.71
N THR A 293 7.13 -2.89 -22.44
CA THR A 293 5.99 -2.31 -21.71
C THR A 293 5.90 -0.79 -21.85
N TYR A 294 7.03 -0.09 -22.00
CA TYR A 294 7.10 1.38 -21.95
C TYR A 294 7.78 1.94 -23.20
N PRO A 295 7.11 1.93 -24.38
CA PRO A 295 7.74 2.34 -25.64
C PRO A 295 8.12 3.83 -25.71
N VAL A 296 7.51 4.69 -24.89
CA VAL A 296 7.63 6.17 -24.95
C VAL A 296 8.21 6.76 -23.66
N VAL A 297 9.28 6.15 -23.13
CA VAL A 297 10.00 6.68 -21.95
C VAL A 297 11.48 6.87 -22.28
N SER A 298 12.11 7.85 -21.62
CA SER A 298 13.53 8.19 -21.87
C SER A 298 14.49 7.04 -21.50
N GLN A 299 14.11 6.23 -20.52
CA GLN A 299 14.83 5.08 -19.97
C GLN A 299 14.97 3.95 -20.99
N ARG A 300 14.07 3.91 -21.99
CA ARG A 300 14.04 2.83 -22.98
C ARG A 300 15.30 2.78 -23.84
N GLU A 301 15.90 3.94 -24.12
CA GLU A 301 17.19 4.03 -24.80
C GLU A 301 18.25 3.20 -24.04
N THR A 302 18.39 3.45 -22.74
CA THR A 302 19.35 2.75 -21.89
C THR A 302 19.00 1.27 -21.77
N ALA A 303 17.72 0.93 -21.66
CA ALA A 303 17.27 -0.47 -21.61
C ALA A 303 17.65 -1.25 -22.87
N LEU A 304 17.45 -0.69 -24.07
CA LEU A 304 17.85 -1.33 -25.34
C LEU A 304 19.36 -1.58 -25.39
N TYR A 305 20.15 -0.58 -25.00
CA TYR A 305 21.60 -0.72 -24.97
C TYR A 305 22.01 -1.84 -24.01
N LEU A 306 21.54 -1.80 -22.76
CA LEU A 306 21.88 -2.80 -21.75
C LEU A 306 21.39 -4.20 -22.13
N ALA A 307 20.19 -4.35 -22.70
CA ALA A 307 19.70 -5.63 -23.20
C ALA A 307 20.61 -6.20 -24.30
N GLY A 308 21.02 -5.38 -25.27
CA GLY A 308 21.96 -5.80 -26.32
C GLY A 308 23.32 -6.22 -25.76
N MET A 309 23.85 -5.47 -24.78
CA MET A 309 25.08 -5.82 -24.08
C MET A 309 24.98 -7.14 -23.32
N THR A 310 23.89 -7.33 -22.58
CA THR A 310 23.68 -8.55 -21.78
C THR A 310 23.48 -9.78 -22.66
N LEU A 311 22.77 -9.64 -23.80
CA LEU A 311 22.68 -10.71 -24.81
C LEU A 311 24.04 -11.08 -25.40
N TYR A 312 24.89 -10.08 -25.66
CA TYR A 312 26.25 -10.32 -26.13
C TYR A 312 27.10 -11.08 -25.10
N GLU A 313 27.03 -10.67 -23.83
CA GLU A 313 27.71 -11.32 -22.71
C GLU A 313 27.27 -12.79 -22.54
N LEU A 314 25.97 -13.05 -22.71
CA LEU A 314 25.39 -14.40 -22.68
C LEU A 314 25.72 -15.26 -23.91
N GLY A 315 26.40 -14.71 -24.92
CA GLY A 315 26.76 -15.41 -26.15
C GLY A 315 25.64 -15.50 -27.20
N PHE A 316 24.49 -14.85 -26.97
CA PHE A 316 23.37 -14.78 -27.91
C PHE A 316 23.62 -13.73 -28.99
N LYS A 317 24.64 -13.97 -29.83
CA LYS A 317 25.17 -13.00 -30.81
C LYS A 317 24.12 -12.44 -31.77
N GLU A 318 23.25 -13.30 -32.31
CA GLU A 318 22.22 -12.87 -33.27
C GLU A 318 21.18 -11.95 -32.59
N GLN A 319 20.69 -12.34 -31.42
CA GLN A 319 19.75 -11.53 -30.65
C GLN A 319 20.38 -10.22 -30.17
N ALA A 320 21.67 -10.26 -29.77
CA ALA A 320 22.42 -9.06 -29.41
C ALA A 320 22.51 -8.10 -30.61
N LYS A 321 22.87 -8.62 -31.79
CA LYS A 321 22.92 -7.85 -33.03
C LYS A 321 21.57 -7.23 -33.37
N GLU A 322 20.49 -8.00 -33.28
CA GLU A 322 19.13 -7.51 -33.52
C GLU A 322 18.77 -6.34 -32.59
N LYS A 323 19.00 -6.49 -31.28
CA LYS A 323 18.70 -5.43 -30.29
C LYS A 323 19.59 -4.20 -30.45
N LEU A 324 20.87 -4.37 -30.79
CA LEU A 324 21.79 -3.25 -31.02
C LEU A 324 21.49 -2.52 -32.34
N MET A 325 21.06 -3.24 -33.38
CA MET A 325 20.54 -2.63 -34.61
C MET A 325 19.24 -1.87 -34.36
N GLN A 326 18.35 -2.40 -33.51
CA GLN A 326 17.16 -1.71 -33.05
C GLN A 326 17.52 -0.39 -32.35
N TYR A 327 18.47 -0.42 -31.40
CA TYR A 327 18.98 0.80 -30.75
C TYR A 327 19.46 1.81 -31.80
N LYS A 328 20.33 1.40 -32.74
CA LYS A 328 20.90 2.30 -33.75
C LYS A 328 19.83 2.95 -34.64
N LYS A 329 18.77 2.21 -34.97
CA LYS A 329 17.64 2.71 -35.75
C LYS A 329 16.80 3.73 -34.97
N GLU A 330 16.51 3.43 -33.70
CA GLU A 330 15.57 4.22 -32.89
C GLU A 330 16.25 5.42 -32.21
N TYR A 331 17.54 5.31 -31.89
CA TYR A 331 18.34 6.33 -31.20
C TYR A 331 19.66 6.61 -31.95
N PRO A 332 19.62 7.11 -33.19
CA PRO A 332 20.82 7.33 -34.01
C PRO A 332 21.78 8.40 -33.44
N SER A 333 21.31 9.23 -32.51
CA SER A 333 22.10 10.20 -31.76
C SER A 333 22.08 9.94 -30.25
N GLY A 334 21.78 8.70 -29.86
CA GLY A 334 21.69 8.29 -28.47
C GLY A 334 23.03 8.32 -27.73
N LYS A 335 22.95 8.39 -26.40
CA LYS A 335 24.05 8.41 -25.43
C LYS A 335 25.05 7.26 -25.60
N HIS A 336 24.59 6.11 -26.10
CA HIS A 336 25.38 4.88 -26.24
C HIS A 336 25.76 4.54 -27.68
N ILE A 337 25.43 5.39 -28.67
CA ILE A 337 25.58 5.05 -30.09
C ILE A 337 27.00 4.60 -30.48
N ARG A 338 28.04 5.26 -29.96
CA ARG A 338 29.44 4.90 -30.24
C ARG A 338 29.79 3.48 -29.76
N SER A 339 29.31 3.10 -28.58
CA SER A 339 29.49 1.75 -28.03
C SER A 339 28.73 0.72 -28.86
N VAL A 340 27.50 1.05 -29.26
CA VAL A 340 26.66 0.20 -30.11
C VAL A 340 27.32 -0.10 -31.45
N GLU A 341 27.83 0.92 -32.14
CA GLU A 341 28.51 0.76 -33.44
C GLU A 341 29.79 -0.07 -33.32
N THR A 342 30.55 0.13 -32.24
CA THR A 342 31.76 -0.65 -31.97
C THR A 342 31.45 -2.14 -31.85
N ILE A 343 30.37 -2.49 -31.15
CA ILE A 343 30.01 -3.89 -30.90
C ILE A 343 29.40 -4.55 -32.12
N LEU A 344 28.57 -3.83 -32.89
CA LEU A 344 28.05 -4.34 -34.16
C LEU A 344 29.19 -4.74 -35.11
N ASN A 345 30.26 -3.94 -35.20
CA ASN A 345 31.44 -4.29 -36.00
C ASN A 345 32.16 -5.56 -35.52
N PHE A 346 32.09 -5.89 -34.23
CA PHE A 346 32.64 -7.14 -33.71
C PHE A 346 31.72 -8.33 -33.95
N LEU A 347 30.40 -8.11 -34.01
CA LEU A 347 29.39 -9.13 -34.28
C LEU A 347 29.30 -9.51 -35.77
N ASP A 348 29.73 -8.61 -36.66
CA ASP A 348 29.78 -8.84 -38.11
C ASP A 348 31.03 -9.62 -38.58
N LYS A 349 31.97 -9.91 -37.65
CA LYS A 349 33.16 -10.74 -37.88
C LYS A 349 32.96 -12.12 -37.27
#